data_AF-A0A1B3NBW4-F1
#
_entry.id   AF-A0A1B3NBW4-F1
#
_cell.length_a   1.000
_cell.length_b   1.000
_cell.length_c   1.000
_cell.angle_alpha   90.00
_cell.angle_beta   90.00
_cell.angle_gamma   90.00
#
_symmetry.space_group_name_H-M   'P 1'
#
loop_
_entity.id
_entity.type
_entity.pdbx_description
1 polymer ?
#
loop_
_entity_poly.entity_id
_entity_poly.type
_entity_poly.pdbx_seq_one_letter_code
_entity_poly.pdbx_strand_id
1 'polypeptide(L)'
;MGPEQRLAEIVRQHLGGVLFHVTDQANLESVDQHGLLSRDEARLRDVSAALPGGSPLTQELDERAMLTDYVFLGFFPSRVMPAHPEQRRRRPRTLHIDPSILLKRGVRLALGPANHRNTDTYSVGRAFAKIDWEVFEPEFDAKAIMNAARVDRVWKYEILVPKVVERAYIVGIE
;
A
#
# COMPACT_ATOMS: atom_id res chain seq x y z
N MET A 1 17.53 16.14 -6.85
CA MET A 1 16.58 15.01 -6.88
C MET A 1 15.43 15.31 -5.92
N GLY A 2 14.18 15.23 -6.37
CA GLY A 2 13.01 15.49 -5.50
C GLY A 2 12.78 14.38 -4.47
N PRO A 3 12.05 14.64 -3.37
CA PRO A 3 11.74 13.64 -2.34
C PRO A 3 11.09 12.35 -2.88
N GLU A 4 10.22 12.47 -3.89
CA GLU A 4 9.53 11.36 -4.55
C GLU A 4 10.54 10.39 -5.18
N GLN A 5 11.48 10.94 -5.96
CA GLN A 5 12.52 10.16 -6.61
C GLN A 5 13.48 9.53 -5.57
N ARG A 6 13.81 10.27 -4.50
CA ARG A 6 14.65 9.74 -3.42
C ARG A 6 13.99 8.57 -2.71
N LEU A 7 12.70 8.68 -2.36
CA LEU A 7 11.99 7.58 -1.72
C LEU A 7 11.88 6.36 -2.65
N ALA A 8 11.58 6.57 -3.93
CA ALA A 8 11.55 5.49 -4.91
C ALA A 8 12.91 4.78 -5.00
N GLU A 9 14.01 5.53 -4.96
CA GLU A 9 15.36 4.94 -4.96
C GLU A 9 15.66 4.17 -3.69
N ILE A 10 15.25 4.67 -2.52
CA ILE A 10 15.40 3.94 -1.25
C ILE A 10 14.63 2.62 -1.29
N VAL A 11 13.42 2.62 -1.85
CA VAL A 11 12.66 1.37 -2.03
C VAL A 11 13.42 0.39 -2.91
N ARG A 12 13.98 0.87 -4.04
CA ARG A 12 14.75 0.04 -4.98
C ARG A 12 15.99 -0.57 -4.34
N GLN A 13 16.73 0.22 -3.59
CA GLN A 13 18.06 -0.16 -3.07
C GLN A 13 17.96 -0.93 -1.75
N HIS A 14 16.97 -0.60 -0.91
CA HIS A 14 16.95 -1.05 0.48
C HIS A 14 15.69 -1.83 0.85
N LEU A 15 14.50 -1.47 0.34
CA LEU A 15 13.22 -2.06 0.79
C LEU A 15 12.71 -3.19 -0.12
N GLY A 16 13.61 -4.07 -0.56
CA GLY A 16 13.25 -5.24 -1.36
C GLY A 16 12.96 -4.95 -2.84
N GLY A 17 13.19 -3.72 -3.31
CA GLY A 17 13.15 -3.38 -4.72
C GLY A 17 11.79 -2.88 -5.23
N VAL A 18 10.70 -3.20 -4.51
CA VAL A 18 9.32 -3.05 -4.98
C VAL A 18 8.38 -2.64 -3.84
N LEU A 19 7.19 -2.17 -4.20
CA LEU A 19 6.07 -1.97 -3.28
C LEU A 19 5.10 -3.15 -3.39
N PHE A 20 4.27 -3.34 -2.37
CA PHE A 20 3.46 -4.55 -2.24
C PHE A 20 1.97 -4.24 -2.23
N HIS A 21 1.18 -5.05 -2.93
CA HIS A 21 -0.27 -5.10 -2.79
C HIS A 21 -0.72 -6.55 -2.80
N VAL A 22 -1.52 -6.99 -1.85
CA VAL A 22 -2.10 -8.35 -1.94
C VAL A 22 -3.50 -8.27 -2.48
N THR A 23 -3.78 -9.23 -3.34
CA THR A 23 -5.09 -9.50 -3.94
C THR A 23 -5.40 -10.99 -3.84
N ASP A 24 -6.56 -11.42 -4.31
CA ASP A 24 -6.87 -12.84 -4.50
C ASP A 24 -6.53 -13.26 -5.93
N GLN A 25 -6.10 -14.52 -6.12
CA GLN A 25 -5.84 -15.10 -7.44
C GLN A 25 -7.03 -14.91 -8.40
N ALA A 26 -8.27 -14.96 -7.90
CA ALA A 26 -9.47 -14.77 -8.72
C ALA A 26 -9.58 -13.36 -9.34
N ASN A 27 -8.83 -12.37 -8.84
CA ASN A 27 -8.82 -11.01 -9.37
C ASN A 27 -7.73 -10.79 -10.43
N LEU A 28 -6.80 -11.73 -10.63
CA LEU A 28 -5.61 -11.48 -11.46
C LEU A 28 -5.94 -11.19 -12.92
N GLU A 29 -6.98 -11.81 -13.48
CA GLU A 29 -7.43 -11.51 -14.85
C GLU A 29 -7.89 -10.06 -14.98
N SER A 30 -8.70 -9.58 -14.04
CA SER A 30 -9.14 -8.18 -14.00
C SER A 30 -7.97 -7.22 -13.80
N VAL A 31 -7.01 -7.58 -12.94
CA VAL A 31 -5.79 -6.79 -12.70
C VAL A 31 -4.93 -6.71 -13.96
N ASP A 32 -4.83 -7.79 -14.74
CA ASP A 32 -4.10 -7.79 -15.99
C ASP A 32 -4.75 -6.87 -17.03
N GLN A 33 -6.08 -6.87 -17.09
CA GLN A 33 -6.86 -6.06 -18.03
C GLN A 33 -6.94 -4.57 -17.67
N HIS A 34 -7.05 -4.24 -16.39
CA HIS A 34 -7.39 -2.88 -15.95
C HIS A 34 -6.35 -2.22 -15.02
N GLY A 35 -5.35 -2.98 -14.55
CA GLY A 35 -4.53 -2.60 -13.41
C GLY A 35 -5.27 -2.79 -12.08
N LEU A 36 -4.71 -2.28 -11.00
CA LEU A 36 -5.41 -2.23 -9.70
C LEU A 36 -6.26 -0.98 -9.65
N LEU A 37 -7.57 -1.14 -9.52
CA LEU A 37 -8.51 -0.03 -9.39
C LEU A 37 -8.82 0.24 -7.92
N SER A 38 -9.01 1.51 -7.58
CA SER A 38 -9.68 1.92 -6.34
C SER A 38 -11.13 1.42 -6.37
N ARG A 39 -11.78 1.39 -5.21
CA ARG A 39 -13.16 0.90 -5.12
C ARG A 39 -14.12 1.77 -5.92
N ASP A 40 -13.94 3.08 -5.85
CA ASP A 40 -14.76 4.03 -6.60
C ASP A 40 -14.46 3.99 -8.10
N GLU A 41 -13.20 3.83 -8.51
CA GLU A 41 -12.84 3.71 -9.92
C GLU A 41 -13.36 2.40 -10.53
N ALA A 42 -13.32 1.29 -9.77
CA ALA A 42 -13.91 0.02 -10.18
C ALA A 42 -15.42 0.13 -10.41
N ARG A 43 -16.14 0.77 -9.46
CA ARG A 43 -17.58 1.06 -9.61
C ARG A 43 -17.86 1.95 -10.81
N LEU A 44 -17.06 3.01 -11.02
CA LEU A 44 -17.24 3.95 -12.13
C LEU A 44 -17.07 3.26 -13.49
N ARG A 45 -16.17 2.26 -13.57
CA ARG A 45 -15.89 1.50 -14.80
C ARG A 45 -16.75 0.25 -14.96
N ASP A 46 -17.70 0.00 -14.06
CA ASP A 46 -18.51 -1.22 -14.00
C ASP A 46 -17.64 -2.51 -13.96
N VAL A 47 -16.49 -2.42 -13.29
CA VAL A 47 -15.57 -3.54 -13.08
C VAL A 47 -15.79 -4.10 -11.68
N SER A 48 -16.24 -5.35 -11.59
CA SER A 48 -16.39 -6.04 -10.32
C SER A 48 -15.20 -6.94 -10.03
N ALA A 49 -14.59 -6.78 -8.85
CA ALA A 49 -13.62 -7.75 -8.35
C ALA A 49 -14.35 -9.01 -7.88
N ALA A 50 -13.91 -10.18 -8.34
CA ALA A 50 -14.49 -11.46 -7.92
C ALA A 50 -14.41 -11.65 -6.39
N LEU A 51 -13.32 -11.20 -5.78
CA LEU A 51 -13.11 -11.19 -4.33
C LEU A 51 -12.50 -9.85 -3.89
N PRO A 52 -13.32 -8.84 -3.53
CA PRO A 52 -12.80 -7.56 -3.06
C PRO A 52 -11.99 -7.73 -1.77
N GLY A 53 -10.93 -6.93 -1.63
CA GLY A 53 -10.11 -6.91 -0.42
C GLY A 53 -10.80 -6.23 0.77
N GLY A 54 -10.21 -6.39 1.95
CA GLY A 54 -10.70 -5.78 3.19
C GLY A 54 -11.90 -6.49 3.81
N SER A 55 -11.99 -6.45 5.14
CA SER A 55 -13.21 -6.89 5.84
C SER A 55 -14.32 -5.84 5.69
N PRO A 56 -15.60 -6.16 5.96
CA PRO A 56 -16.67 -5.15 5.97
C PRO A 56 -16.35 -3.95 6.86
N LEU A 57 -15.75 -4.18 8.04
CA LEU A 57 -15.31 -3.12 8.93
C LEU A 57 -14.21 -2.25 8.29
N THR A 58 -13.23 -2.87 7.63
CA THR A 58 -12.17 -2.13 6.92
C THR A 58 -12.77 -1.27 5.81
N GLN A 59 -13.69 -1.83 5.02
CA GLN A 59 -14.35 -1.11 3.93
C GLN A 59 -15.15 0.09 4.45
N GLU A 60 -15.87 -0.06 5.56
CA GLU A 60 -16.60 1.03 6.21
C GLU A 60 -15.65 2.11 6.76
N LEU A 61 -14.52 1.71 7.36
CA LEU A 61 -13.51 2.66 7.84
C LEU A 61 -12.90 3.46 6.69
N ASP A 62 -12.62 2.83 5.55
CA ASP A 62 -12.12 3.51 4.36
C ASP A 62 -13.15 4.51 3.80
N GLU A 63 -14.44 4.17 3.80
CA GLU A 63 -15.54 5.08 3.45
C GLU A 63 -15.59 6.29 4.36
N ARG A 64 -15.57 6.06 5.68
CA ARG A 64 -15.59 7.14 6.68
C ARG A 64 -14.35 8.04 6.58
N ALA A 65 -13.21 7.48 6.18
CA ALA A 65 -11.97 8.22 5.96
C ALA A 65 -11.85 8.86 4.56
N MET A 66 -12.85 8.67 3.68
CA MET A 66 -12.84 9.14 2.29
C MET A 66 -11.66 8.60 1.47
N LEU A 67 -11.32 7.32 1.66
CA LEU A 67 -10.18 6.65 1.03
C LEU A 67 -10.58 5.69 -0.11
N THR A 68 -11.87 5.62 -0.45
CA THR A 68 -12.41 4.71 -1.46
C THR A 68 -11.91 4.96 -2.88
N ASP A 69 -11.41 6.18 -3.14
CA ASP A 69 -10.80 6.57 -4.41
C ASP A 69 -9.27 6.30 -4.47
N TYR A 70 -8.72 5.54 -3.52
CA TYR A 70 -7.30 5.17 -3.50
C TYR A 70 -7.07 3.66 -3.52
N VAL A 71 -5.99 3.26 -4.19
CA VAL A 71 -5.37 1.94 -4.08
C VAL A 71 -4.30 2.00 -2.99
N PHE A 72 -4.33 1.04 -2.09
CA PHE A 72 -3.41 0.96 -0.96
C PHE A 72 -2.24 0.04 -1.31
N LEU A 73 -1.01 0.52 -1.14
CA LEU A 73 0.23 -0.26 -1.25
C LEU A 73 1.00 -0.22 0.07
N GLY A 74 1.78 -1.24 0.33
CA GLY A 74 2.70 -1.32 1.47
C GLY A 74 4.16 -1.25 1.05
N PHE A 75 5.02 -0.80 1.96
CA PHE A 75 6.48 -0.87 1.81
C PHE A 75 7.05 -2.24 2.14
N PHE A 76 6.31 -3.06 2.89
CA PHE A 76 6.79 -4.34 3.39
C PHE A 76 5.77 -5.47 3.08
N PRO A 77 6.25 -6.71 2.86
CA PRO A 77 5.40 -7.83 2.47
C PRO A 77 4.54 -8.40 3.61
N SER A 78 4.86 -8.14 4.89
CA SER A 78 4.54 -9.07 5.98
C SER A 78 3.19 -8.93 6.69
N ARG A 79 2.23 -8.11 6.24
CA ARG A 79 0.94 -7.94 6.96
C ARG A 79 -0.34 -7.99 6.14
N VAL A 80 -0.32 -8.76 5.07
CA VAL A 80 -1.40 -8.72 4.07
C VAL A 80 -2.37 -9.91 4.11
N MET A 81 -2.32 -10.71 5.18
CA MET A 81 -3.35 -11.73 5.45
C MET A 81 -4.31 -11.26 6.56
N PRO A 82 -5.64 -11.29 6.32
CA PRO A 82 -6.61 -11.01 7.38
C PRO A 82 -6.59 -12.10 8.45
N ALA A 83 -6.81 -11.69 9.70
CA ALA A 83 -6.70 -12.54 10.89
C ALA A 83 -7.77 -13.64 10.99
N HIS A 84 -8.90 -13.51 10.27
CA HIS A 84 -10.02 -14.44 10.38
C HIS A 84 -10.13 -15.41 9.20
N PRO A 85 -10.41 -16.71 9.45
CA PRO A 85 -10.55 -17.74 8.42
C PRO A 85 -11.55 -17.43 7.31
N GLU A 86 -12.67 -16.79 7.65
CA GLU A 86 -13.75 -16.45 6.71
C GLU A 86 -13.43 -15.20 5.88
N GLN A 87 -12.47 -14.39 6.34
CA GLN A 87 -11.95 -13.23 5.65
C GLN A 87 -10.72 -13.58 4.80
N ARG A 88 -10.21 -14.81 4.91
CA ARG A 88 -9.08 -15.25 4.10
C ARG A 88 -9.49 -15.20 2.64
N ARG A 89 -8.75 -14.40 1.86
CA ARG A 89 -8.61 -14.59 0.42
C ARG A 89 -8.35 -16.08 0.20
N ARG A 90 -9.12 -16.69 -0.70
CA ARG A 90 -9.06 -18.14 -0.93
C ARG A 90 -7.66 -18.55 -1.40
N ARG A 91 -7.04 -17.69 -2.21
CA ARG A 91 -5.68 -17.85 -2.72
C ARG A 91 -5.00 -16.49 -2.81
N PRO A 92 -4.44 -15.95 -1.70
CA PRO A 92 -3.78 -14.66 -1.73
C PRO A 92 -2.58 -14.67 -2.70
N ARG A 93 -2.39 -13.54 -3.38
CA ARG A 93 -1.28 -13.26 -4.29
C ARG A 93 -0.72 -11.89 -3.97
N THR A 94 0.60 -11.78 -3.94
CA THR A 94 1.30 -10.52 -3.70
C THR A 94 1.75 -9.94 -5.03
N LEU A 95 1.28 -8.76 -5.35
CA LEU A 95 1.70 -7.99 -6.52
C LEU A 95 2.89 -7.12 -6.13
N HIS A 96 3.91 -7.14 -6.98
CA HIS A 96 5.08 -6.28 -6.89
C HIS A 96 4.89 -5.07 -7.79
N ILE A 97 4.95 -3.88 -7.20
CA ILE A 97 4.68 -2.61 -7.86
C ILE A 97 5.97 -1.81 -7.96
N ASP A 98 6.27 -1.30 -9.16
CA ASP A 98 7.43 -0.47 -9.43
C ASP A 98 7.38 0.81 -8.56
N PRO A 99 8.45 1.13 -7.80
CA PRO A 99 8.50 2.30 -6.93
C PRO A 99 8.33 3.64 -7.66
N SER A 100 8.49 3.67 -8.99
CA SER A 100 8.21 4.86 -9.81
C SER A 100 6.76 5.35 -9.70
N ILE A 101 5.83 4.51 -9.23
CA ILE A 101 4.46 4.93 -8.91
C ILE A 101 4.43 6.09 -7.91
N LEU A 102 5.44 6.24 -7.03
CA LEU A 102 5.55 7.34 -6.07
C LEU A 102 5.70 8.72 -6.74
N LEU A 103 6.11 8.78 -8.00
CA LEU A 103 6.21 10.02 -8.76
C LEU A 103 4.86 10.48 -9.32
N LYS A 104 3.84 9.60 -9.32
CA LYS A 104 2.52 9.91 -9.88
C LYS A 104 1.86 11.03 -9.08
N ARG A 105 1.31 12.01 -9.79
CA ARG A 105 0.61 13.15 -9.17
C ARG A 105 -0.54 12.65 -8.29
N GLY A 106 -0.62 13.18 -7.08
CA GLY A 106 -1.70 12.88 -6.13
C GLY A 106 -1.44 11.67 -5.23
N VAL A 107 -0.32 10.95 -5.41
CA VAL A 107 0.09 9.91 -4.46
C VAL A 107 0.34 10.52 -3.09
N ARG A 108 -0.15 9.82 -2.06
CA ARG A 108 -0.01 10.19 -0.66
C ARG A 108 0.57 9.05 0.15
N LEU A 109 1.16 9.38 1.29
CA LEU A 109 1.62 8.43 2.28
C LEU A 109 0.86 8.64 3.58
N ALA A 110 0.42 7.54 4.18
CA ALA A 110 -0.07 7.49 5.55
C ALA A 110 1.05 6.97 6.45
N LEU A 111 1.40 7.71 7.49
CA LEU A 111 2.44 7.30 8.44
C LEU A 111 1.84 6.44 9.57
N GLY A 112 1.20 5.34 9.17
CA GLY A 112 0.38 4.42 9.96
C GLY A 112 -0.80 3.91 9.13
N PRO A 113 -1.75 3.15 9.71
CA PRO A 113 -2.95 2.70 9.00
C PRO A 113 -3.79 3.89 8.55
N ALA A 114 -4.01 4.07 7.25
CA ALA A 114 -4.58 5.31 6.71
C ALA A 114 -6.03 5.54 7.16
N ASN A 115 -6.77 4.48 7.44
CA ASN A 115 -8.18 4.55 7.87
C ASN A 115 -8.36 4.73 9.40
N HIS A 116 -7.27 4.89 10.16
CA HIS A 116 -7.35 5.23 11.58
C HIS A 116 -7.48 6.75 11.79
N ARG A 117 -8.33 7.15 12.75
CA ARG A 117 -8.61 8.57 13.09
C ARG A 117 -7.38 9.43 13.40
N ASN A 118 -6.30 8.82 13.86
CA ASN A 118 -5.09 9.52 14.31
C ASN A 118 -3.91 9.33 13.33
N THR A 119 -4.19 8.90 12.09
CA THR A 119 -3.18 8.78 11.06
C THR A 119 -3.34 9.91 10.05
N ASP A 120 -2.33 10.77 9.99
CA ASP A 120 -2.28 11.79 8.95
C ASP A 120 -1.83 11.19 7.61
N THR A 121 -2.41 11.73 6.54
CA THR A 121 -1.94 11.49 5.17
C THR A 121 -1.24 12.73 4.62
N TYR A 122 -0.13 12.51 3.94
CA TYR A 122 0.75 13.56 3.44
C TYR A 122 1.03 13.36 1.95
N SER A 123 1.34 14.43 1.23
CA SER A 123 2.04 14.26 -0.06
C SER A 123 3.38 13.56 0.18
N VAL A 124 3.89 12.86 -0.83
CA VAL A 124 5.16 12.13 -0.72
C VAL A 124 6.28 13.03 -0.19
N GLY A 125 6.47 14.24 -0.73
CA GLY A 125 7.47 15.17 -0.21
C GLY A 125 7.30 15.60 1.25
N ARG A 126 6.05 15.79 1.74
CA ARG A 126 5.81 16.10 3.16
C ARG A 126 5.99 14.88 4.05
N ALA A 127 5.60 13.71 3.57
CA ALA A 127 5.80 12.45 4.25
C ALA A 127 7.30 12.15 4.40
N PHE A 128 8.09 12.37 3.35
CA PHE A 128 9.54 12.16 3.35
C PHE A 128 10.23 12.89 4.51
N ALA A 129 9.82 14.13 4.81
CA ALA A 129 10.34 14.90 5.94
C ALA A 129 9.89 14.40 7.33
N LYS A 130 8.92 13.48 7.38
CA LYS A 130 8.26 12.98 8.59
C LYS A 130 8.42 11.48 8.81
N ILE A 131 8.94 10.74 7.82
CA ILE A 131 9.27 9.33 7.96
C ILE A 131 10.22 9.18 9.13
N ASP A 132 9.94 8.18 9.96
CA ASP A 132 10.85 7.74 11.00
C ASP A 132 12.01 6.98 10.34
N TRP A 133 12.97 7.71 9.77
CA TRP A 133 14.09 7.17 8.98
C TRP A 133 14.98 6.25 9.79
N GLU A 134 15.08 6.48 11.11
CA GLU A 134 15.77 5.56 12.01
C GLU A 134 15.18 4.16 11.84
N VAL A 135 13.86 4.01 11.95
CA VAL A 135 13.21 2.70 11.94
C VAL A 135 12.92 2.18 10.52
N PHE A 136 12.76 3.08 9.54
CA PHE A 136 12.31 2.74 8.19
C PHE A 136 13.41 2.11 7.33
N GLU A 137 14.68 2.42 7.56
CA GLU A 137 15.77 1.83 6.80
C GLU A 137 16.13 0.42 7.31
N PRO A 138 16.32 -0.57 6.42
CA PRO A 138 16.52 -1.97 6.81
C PRO A 138 17.91 -2.29 7.38
N GLU A 139 18.86 -1.35 7.30
CA GLU A 139 20.13 -1.43 8.04
C GLU A 139 19.94 -1.16 9.54
N PHE A 140 18.74 -0.75 9.94
CA PHE A 140 18.38 -0.55 11.33
C PHE A 140 18.21 -1.88 12.06
N ASP A 141 19.11 -2.13 13.02
CA ASP A 141 18.94 -3.21 13.97
C ASP A 141 17.75 -2.90 14.90
N ALA A 142 16.59 -3.47 14.60
CA ALA A 142 15.39 -3.34 15.41
C ALA A 142 15.60 -3.81 16.88
N LYS A 143 16.65 -4.60 17.17
CA LYS A 143 17.03 -4.93 18.56
C LYS A 143 17.74 -3.78 19.28
N ALA A 144 18.36 -2.86 18.55
CA ALA A 144 19.11 -1.73 19.12
C ALA A 144 18.19 -0.61 19.65
N ILE A 145 16.98 -0.47 19.12
CA ILE A 145 16.01 0.54 19.58
C ILE A 145 14.78 -0.16 20.15
N MET A 146 14.73 -0.24 21.49
CA MET A 146 13.71 -0.92 22.30
C MET A 146 12.28 -0.33 22.24
N ASN A 147 11.79 0.15 21.09
CA ASN A 147 10.43 0.67 20.96
C ASN A 147 9.61 -0.08 19.90
N ALA A 148 9.01 -1.20 20.31
CA ALA A 148 8.15 -2.03 19.48
C ALA A 148 6.97 -1.26 18.86
N ALA A 149 6.47 -0.20 19.50
CA ALA A 149 5.36 0.60 18.97
C ALA A 149 5.80 1.48 17.78
N ARG A 150 7.02 2.04 17.81
CA ARG A 150 7.59 2.76 16.65
C ARG A 150 7.76 1.83 15.46
N VAL A 151 8.34 0.65 15.70
CA VAL A 151 8.50 -0.40 14.69
C VAL A 151 7.13 -0.79 14.12
N ASP A 152 6.19 -1.20 14.96
CA ASP A 152 4.84 -1.59 14.53
C ASP A 152 4.15 -0.50 13.68
N ARG A 153 4.32 0.78 14.02
CA ARG A 153 3.78 1.89 13.26
C ARG A 153 4.41 2.02 11.87
N VAL A 154 5.74 1.92 11.76
CA VAL A 154 6.47 2.03 10.49
C VAL A 154 6.12 0.90 9.53
N TRP A 155 5.97 -0.32 10.07
CA TRP A 155 5.50 -1.48 9.30
C TRP A 155 4.07 -1.32 8.77
N LYS A 156 3.31 -0.34 9.29
CA LYS A 156 1.95 0.00 8.86
C LYS A 156 1.92 1.27 8.00
N TYR A 157 3.05 1.78 7.52
CA TYR A 157 3.03 2.87 6.56
C TYR A 157 2.39 2.40 5.25
N GLU A 158 1.47 3.20 4.73
CA GLU A 158 0.71 2.89 3.52
C GLU A 158 0.92 3.98 2.47
N ILE A 159 0.89 3.56 1.21
CA ILE A 159 0.93 4.45 0.05
C ILE A 159 -0.46 4.42 -0.58
N LEU A 160 -1.03 5.60 -0.77
CA LEU A 160 -2.36 5.81 -1.33
C LEU A 160 -2.18 6.33 -2.76
N VAL A 161 -2.42 5.46 -3.74
CA VAL A 161 -2.37 5.80 -5.16
C VAL A 161 -3.77 6.17 -5.64
N PRO A 162 -4.00 7.37 -6.20
CA PRO A 162 -5.33 7.76 -6.60
C PRO A 162 -5.80 6.93 -7.79
N LYS A 163 -7.04 6.43 -7.70
CA LYS A 163 -7.84 5.75 -8.74
C LYS A 163 -7.31 4.43 -9.26
N VAL A 164 -6.06 4.40 -9.74
CA VAL A 164 -5.52 3.24 -10.44
C VAL A 164 -4.01 3.14 -10.29
N VAL A 165 -3.53 1.91 -10.09
CA VAL A 165 -2.16 1.51 -10.41
C VAL A 165 -2.21 0.79 -11.75
N GLU A 166 -1.68 1.43 -12.79
CA GLU A 166 -1.72 0.86 -14.14
C GLU A 166 -0.93 -0.45 -14.21
N ARG A 167 -1.36 -1.36 -15.09
CA ARG A 167 -0.71 -2.66 -15.30
C ARG A 167 0.80 -2.57 -15.56
N ALA A 168 1.26 -1.48 -16.19
CA ALA A 168 2.66 -1.21 -16.47
C ALA A 168 3.53 -1.03 -15.20
N TYR A 169 2.94 -0.65 -14.07
CA TYR A 169 3.65 -0.57 -12.79
C TYR A 169 3.68 -1.91 -12.06
N ILE A 170 2.93 -2.93 -12.51
CA ILE A 170 2.91 -4.26 -11.87
C ILE A 170 4.00 -5.12 -12.52
N VAL A 171 5.10 -5.30 -11.80
CA VAL A 171 6.34 -5.91 -12.33
C VAL A 171 6.52 -7.37 -11.91
N GLY A 172 5.68 -7.88 -11.01
CA GLY A 172 5.75 -9.28 -10.56
C GLY A 172 4.54 -9.70 -9.74
N ILE A 173 4.40 -11.01 -9.57
CA ILE A 173 3.35 -11.66 -8.77
C ILE A 173 3.98 -12.85 -8.02
N GLU A 174 3.72 -12.95 -6.73
CA GLU A 174 4.05 -14.08 -5.85
C GLU A 174 2.79 -14.79 -5.34
#